data_AF-A0A4Q8B949-F1
#
_entry.id   AF-A0A4Q8B949-F1
#
_cell.length_a   1.000
_cell.length_b   1.000
_cell.length_c   1.000
_cell.angle_alpha   90.00
_cell.angle_beta   90.00
_cell.angle_gamma   90.00
#
_symmetry.space_group_name_H-M   'P 1'
#
loop_
_entity.id
_entity.type
_entity.pdbx_description
1 polymer ?
#
loop_
_entity_poly.entity_id
_entity_poly.type
_entity_poly.pdbx_seq_one_letter_code
_entity_poly.pdbx_strand_id
1 'polypeptide(L)'
;MNPEESFRAYVAAWTAALSRSAYLLTGDRHQAEDLVQLTLVRLTRHWERVSRSGDPDPYVRRTMCSQHVSLWRRRWTSPRTCSPPAGSAPPPCGPRPRRADRVAGRDCGQADGVERALLTVGHGSADRERLGELLTGAGVALVVDVRRYPASRTNPDVRREELARWLPERGVDYRWEPRLGGRRHVRAGDPEPDIWWTVAAFRAYAAYTRTPDFDAALDGVLAEAPRRTTAVMCSESVWWRCHRRLIADVAVLARDVPVRHLMPDGRLSAHLPAEGARRLPDGHLIWDG
;
A
#
# COMPACT_ATOMS: atom_id res chain seq x y z
N MET A 1 -7.90 -17.81 -39.98
CA MET A 1 -6.96 -18.41 -39.02
C MET A 1 -7.78 -18.94 -37.85
N ASN A 2 -7.65 -20.22 -37.50
CA ASN A 2 -8.36 -20.80 -36.36
C ASN A 2 -7.99 -20.01 -35.08
N PRO A 3 -8.94 -19.64 -34.19
CA PRO A 3 -8.64 -18.97 -32.93
C PRO A 3 -7.54 -19.66 -32.11
N GLU A 4 -7.46 -20.99 -32.15
CA GLU A 4 -6.40 -21.74 -31.47
C GLU A 4 -5.03 -21.55 -32.12
N GLU A 5 -4.96 -21.52 -33.46
CA GLU A 5 -3.72 -21.29 -34.19
C GLU A 5 -3.22 -19.85 -34.01
N SER A 6 -4.13 -18.87 -34.05
CA SER A 6 -3.77 -17.47 -33.81
C SER A 6 -3.32 -17.23 -32.37
N PHE A 7 -3.91 -17.94 -31.40
CA PHE A 7 -3.45 -17.93 -30.02
C PHE A 7 -2.05 -18.54 -29.88
N ARG A 8 -1.81 -19.70 -30.46
CA ARG A 8 -0.50 -20.37 -30.44
C ARG A 8 0.59 -19.51 -31.08
N ALA A 9 0.29 -18.86 -32.22
CA ALA A 9 1.21 -17.94 -32.87
C ALA A 9 1.52 -16.71 -32.01
N TYR A 10 0.50 -16.12 -31.36
CA TYR A 10 0.68 -15.03 -30.42
C TYR A 10 1.57 -15.42 -29.24
N VAL A 11 1.25 -16.55 -28.58
CA VAL A 11 2.03 -17.05 -27.43
C VAL A 11 3.48 -17.33 -27.82
N ALA A 12 3.73 -17.99 -28.95
CA ALA A 12 5.08 -18.28 -29.42
C ALA A 12 5.91 -17.00 -29.65
N ALA A 13 5.31 -15.95 -30.20
CA ALA A 13 5.96 -14.68 -30.43
C ALA A 13 6.20 -13.87 -29.13
N TRP A 14 5.34 -14.03 -28.11
CA TRP A 14 5.28 -13.14 -26.94
C TRP A 14 5.78 -13.72 -25.63
N THR A 15 5.97 -15.04 -25.52
CA THR A 15 6.31 -15.72 -24.26
C THR A 15 7.55 -15.13 -23.57
N ALA A 16 8.61 -14.82 -24.33
CA ALA A 16 9.83 -14.24 -23.79
C ALA A 16 9.63 -12.79 -23.28
N ALA A 17 8.81 -11.99 -23.96
CA ALA A 17 8.53 -10.60 -23.58
C ALA A 17 7.59 -10.50 -22.37
N LEU A 18 6.62 -11.41 -22.28
CA LEU A 18 5.72 -11.53 -21.12
C LEU A 18 6.48 -12.00 -19.88
N SER A 19 7.38 -12.98 -20.03
CA SER A 19 8.21 -13.46 -18.92
C SER A 19 9.11 -12.36 -18.36
N ARG A 20 9.72 -11.53 -19.21
CA ARG A 20 10.49 -10.34 -18.75
C ARG A 20 9.60 -9.36 -18.00
N SER A 21 8.40 -9.10 -18.52
CA SER A 21 7.47 -8.15 -17.90
C SER A 21 6.91 -8.68 -16.57
N ALA A 22 6.62 -9.98 -16.48
CA ALA A 22 6.20 -10.64 -15.26
C ALA A 22 7.33 -10.68 -14.21
N TYR A 23 8.58 -10.88 -14.64
CA TYR A 23 9.75 -10.80 -13.77
C TYR A 23 9.92 -9.39 -13.18
N LEU A 24 9.74 -8.34 -13.99
CA LEU A 24 9.76 -6.96 -13.49
C LEU A 24 8.65 -6.67 -12.47
N LEU A 25 7.53 -7.40 -12.52
CA LEU A 25 6.42 -7.26 -11.57
C LEU A 25 6.66 -8.07 -10.29
N THR A 26 7.25 -9.24 -10.38
CA THR A 26 7.35 -10.22 -9.28
C THR A 26 8.69 -10.23 -8.56
N GLY A 27 9.77 -9.84 -9.25
CA GLY A 27 11.14 -9.90 -8.72
C GLY A 27 11.68 -11.33 -8.56
N ASP A 28 10.92 -12.36 -8.93
CA ASP A 28 11.25 -13.77 -8.75
C ASP A 28 10.88 -14.57 -10.01
N ARG A 29 11.77 -15.47 -10.43
CA ARG A 29 11.62 -16.19 -11.70
C ARG A 29 10.45 -17.17 -11.68
N HIS A 30 10.25 -17.88 -10.57
CA HIS A 30 9.18 -18.87 -10.46
C HIS A 30 7.81 -18.19 -10.38
N GLN A 31 7.68 -17.12 -9.60
CA GLN A 31 6.45 -16.34 -9.55
C GLN A 31 6.14 -15.62 -10.86
N ALA A 32 7.15 -15.18 -11.60
CA ALA A 32 6.97 -14.63 -12.95
C ALA A 32 6.38 -15.68 -13.90
N GLU A 33 6.91 -16.90 -13.86
CA GLU A 33 6.42 -18.02 -14.67
C GLU A 33 4.97 -18.37 -14.33
N ASP A 34 4.65 -18.52 -13.04
CA ASP A 34 3.27 -18.77 -12.58
C ASP A 34 2.29 -17.67 -13.01
N LEU A 35 2.72 -16.42 -12.94
CA LEU A 35 1.92 -15.27 -13.35
C LEU A 35 1.65 -15.28 -14.86
N VAL A 36 2.64 -15.63 -15.67
CA VAL A 36 2.48 -15.78 -17.12
C VAL A 36 1.53 -16.94 -17.42
N GLN A 37 1.74 -18.10 -16.80
CA GLN A 37 0.89 -19.28 -17.00
C GLN A 37 -0.58 -18.98 -16.64
N LEU A 38 -0.83 -18.34 -15.49
CA LEU A 38 -2.19 -17.93 -15.10
C LEU A 38 -2.80 -16.89 -16.05
N THR A 39 -1.99 -15.98 -16.59
CA THR A 39 -2.44 -14.99 -17.56
C THR A 39 -2.87 -15.69 -18.85
N LEU A 40 -2.05 -16.62 -19.37
CA LEU A 40 -2.34 -17.39 -20.57
C LEU A 40 -3.58 -18.27 -20.42
N VAL A 41 -3.76 -18.95 -19.28
CA VAL A 41 -4.97 -19.75 -19.00
C VAL A 41 -6.25 -18.91 -19.01
N ARG A 42 -6.20 -17.65 -18.58
CA ARG A 42 -7.37 -16.76 -18.69
C ARG A 42 -7.57 -16.23 -20.10
N LEU A 43 -6.48 -16.02 -20.85
CA LEU A 43 -6.55 -15.54 -22.22
C LEU A 43 -7.17 -16.57 -23.16
N THR A 44 -6.86 -17.86 -23.02
CA THR A 44 -7.46 -18.92 -23.86
C THR A 44 -9.00 -18.86 -23.85
N ARG A 45 -9.61 -18.62 -22.68
CA ARG A 45 -11.07 -18.54 -22.50
C ARG A 45 -11.71 -17.28 -23.10
N HIS A 46 -10.92 -16.27 -23.44
CA HIS A 46 -11.41 -14.98 -23.94
C HIS A 46 -10.75 -14.55 -25.25
N TRP A 47 -9.95 -15.42 -25.84
CA TRP A 47 -9.02 -15.08 -26.93
C TRP A 47 -9.76 -14.54 -28.14
N GLU A 48 -10.82 -15.21 -28.57
CA GLU A 48 -11.60 -14.82 -29.75
C GLU A 48 -12.18 -13.40 -29.64
N ARG A 49 -12.61 -12.99 -28.45
CA ARG A 49 -13.10 -11.63 -28.19
C ARG A 49 -11.96 -10.61 -28.21
N VAL A 50 -10.82 -10.96 -27.61
CA VAL A 50 -9.67 -10.07 -27.46
C VAL A 50 -8.97 -9.87 -28.81
N SER A 51 -8.78 -10.93 -29.59
CA SER A 51 -8.14 -10.87 -30.91
C SER A 51 -8.99 -10.14 -31.95
N ARG A 52 -10.33 -10.11 -31.80
CA ARG A 52 -11.23 -9.32 -32.66
C ARG A 52 -11.19 -7.82 -32.36
N SER A 53 -10.79 -7.43 -31.14
CA SER A 53 -10.78 -6.04 -30.70
C SER A 53 -9.53 -5.24 -31.10
N GLY A 54 -8.63 -5.83 -31.88
CA GLY A 54 -7.37 -5.21 -32.31
C GLY A 54 -6.17 -5.80 -31.58
N ASP A 55 -5.23 -4.95 -31.18
CA ASP A 55 -4.01 -5.36 -30.48
C ASP A 55 -4.34 -5.99 -29.10
N PRO A 56 -4.00 -7.28 -28.89
CA PRO A 56 -4.26 -7.97 -27.62
C PRO A 56 -3.35 -7.52 -26.47
N ASP A 57 -2.21 -6.87 -26.74
CA ASP A 57 -1.17 -6.64 -25.72
C ASP A 57 -1.58 -5.75 -24.55
N PRO A 58 -2.31 -4.63 -24.74
CA PRO A 58 -2.76 -3.81 -23.63
C PRO A 58 -3.68 -4.60 -22.70
N TYR A 59 -4.52 -5.48 -23.26
CA TYR A 59 -5.40 -6.35 -22.48
C TYR A 59 -4.61 -7.40 -21.71
N VAL A 60 -3.63 -8.04 -22.36
CA VAL A 60 -2.74 -9.03 -21.72
C VAL A 60 -1.96 -8.41 -20.56
N ARG A 61 -1.32 -7.25 -20.79
CA ARG A 61 -0.55 -6.55 -19.75
C ARG A 61 -1.44 -6.09 -18.59
N ARG A 62 -2.63 -5.57 -18.87
CA ARG A 62 -3.62 -5.21 -17.83
C ARG A 62 -4.07 -6.43 -17.04
N THR A 63 -4.31 -7.56 -17.72
CA THR A 63 -4.69 -8.82 -17.08
C THR A 63 -3.58 -9.33 -16.16
N MET A 64 -2.34 -9.34 -16.65
CA MET A 64 -1.17 -9.75 -15.88
C MET A 64 -0.95 -8.87 -14.63
N CYS A 65 -0.99 -7.55 -14.77
CA CYS A 65 -0.92 -6.64 -13.62
C CYS A 65 -2.07 -6.86 -12.62
N SER A 66 -3.30 -7.03 -13.12
CA SER A 66 -4.49 -7.24 -12.27
C SER A 66 -4.44 -8.59 -11.55
N GLN A 67 -3.93 -9.63 -12.20
CA GLN A 67 -3.71 -10.95 -11.62
C GLN A 67 -2.61 -10.92 -10.58
N HIS A 68 -1.47 -10.27 -10.86
CA HIS A 68 -0.40 -10.09 -9.90
C HIS A 68 -0.92 -9.38 -8.64
N VAL A 69 -1.67 -8.28 -8.80
CA VAL A 69 -2.32 -7.58 -7.68
C VAL A 69 -3.36 -8.45 -6.98
N SER A 70 -4.06 -9.35 -7.69
CA SER A 70 -5.04 -10.27 -7.09
C SER A 70 -4.38 -11.41 -6.30
N LEU A 71 -3.30 -11.99 -6.82
CA LEU A 71 -2.49 -13.00 -6.14
C LEU A 71 -1.77 -12.38 -4.93
N TRP A 72 -1.22 -11.19 -5.10
CA TRP A 72 -0.70 -10.37 -4.02
C TRP A 72 -1.81 -9.97 -3.02
N ARG A 73 -3.08 -9.85 -3.42
CA ARG A 73 -4.16 -9.73 -2.43
C ARG A 73 -4.41 -11.04 -1.70
N ARG A 74 -4.55 -12.16 -2.42
CA ARG A 74 -4.90 -13.49 -1.86
C ARG A 74 -3.84 -14.07 -0.94
N ARG A 75 -2.57 -13.99 -1.33
CA ARG A 75 -1.42 -14.45 -0.53
C ARG A 75 -1.33 -13.71 0.82
N TRP A 76 -1.95 -12.54 0.91
CA TRP A 76 -1.85 -11.64 2.05
C TRP A 76 -3.18 -11.43 2.80
N THR A 77 -4.32 -11.85 2.23
CA THR A 77 -5.63 -11.95 2.91
C THR A 77 -5.97 -13.37 3.36
N SER A 78 -5.20 -14.39 2.96
CA SER A 78 -5.37 -15.72 3.54
C SER A 78 -4.89 -15.65 4.99
N PRO A 79 -5.70 -16.04 6.00
CA PRO A 79 -5.18 -16.31 7.32
C PRO A 79 -4.03 -17.29 7.12
N ARG A 80 -2.82 -16.93 7.55
CA ARG A 80 -1.76 -17.92 7.66
C ARG A 80 -2.33 -19.00 8.57
N THR A 81 -2.64 -20.17 8.03
CA THR A 81 -2.73 -21.37 8.85
C THR A 81 -1.32 -21.60 9.37
N CYS A 82 -0.96 -20.91 10.45
CA CYS A 82 0.03 -21.41 11.38
C CYS A 82 -0.56 -22.72 11.91
N SER A 83 -0.26 -23.82 11.23
CA SER A 83 -0.23 -25.09 11.94
C SER A 83 1.02 -25.02 12.82
N PRO A 84 0.89 -25.03 14.15
CA PRO A 84 2.05 -25.18 15.01
C PRO A 84 2.71 -26.53 14.70
N PRO A 85 4.05 -26.66 14.83
CA PRO A 85 4.68 -27.96 14.77
C PRO A 85 4.08 -28.85 15.86
N ALA A 86 3.62 -30.04 15.47
CA ALA A 86 3.08 -31.01 16.40
C ALA A 86 4.16 -31.44 17.40
N GLY A 87 3.93 -31.19 18.69
CA GLY A 87 4.77 -31.78 19.74
C GLY A 87 4.95 -30.92 20.99
N SER A 88 3.91 -30.82 21.82
CA SER A 88 3.96 -30.97 23.28
C SER A 88 2.65 -30.44 23.88
N ALA A 89 1.85 -31.36 24.44
CA ALA A 89 0.61 -31.01 25.13
C ALA A 89 0.93 -30.38 26.51
N PRO A 90 0.24 -29.30 26.92
CA PRO A 90 0.27 -28.85 28.30
C PRO A 90 -0.58 -29.77 29.21
N PRO A 91 -0.27 -29.88 30.51
CA PRO A 91 -0.93 -30.84 31.41
C PRO A 91 -2.39 -30.44 31.73
N PRO A 92 -3.26 -31.40 32.08
CA PRO A 92 -4.67 -31.13 32.31
C PRO A 92 -4.92 -30.32 33.60
N CYS A 93 -5.77 -29.30 33.48
CA CYS A 93 -6.23 -28.44 34.57
C CYS A 93 -7.30 -29.17 35.42
N GLY A 94 -7.13 -29.18 36.74
CA GLY A 94 -8.05 -29.78 37.72
C GLY A 94 -9.38 -29.01 37.89
N PRO A 95 -10.36 -29.56 38.64
CA PRO A 95 -11.75 -29.09 38.61
C PRO A 95 -11.98 -27.81 39.42
N ARG A 96 -12.89 -26.96 38.91
CA ARG A 96 -13.31 -25.66 39.47
C ARG A 96 -14.26 -25.80 40.68
N PRO A 97 -14.19 -24.93 41.71
CA PRO A 97 -15.28 -24.76 42.67
C PRO A 97 -16.24 -23.62 42.27
N ARG A 98 -17.44 -23.67 42.88
CA ARG A 98 -18.70 -23.01 42.50
C ARG A 98 -18.89 -21.58 43.07
N ARG A 99 -19.82 -20.86 42.42
CA ARG A 99 -20.37 -19.50 42.67
C ARG A 99 -20.87 -19.22 44.10
N ALA A 100 -20.53 -18.02 44.60
CA ALA A 100 -21.33 -16.99 45.32
C ALA A 100 -20.31 -15.88 45.72
N ASP A 101 -20.50 -14.56 45.62
CA ASP A 101 -21.63 -13.69 45.89
C ASP A 101 -21.55 -12.35 45.13
N ARG A 102 -22.68 -11.62 45.09
CA ARG A 102 -22.85 -10.26 44.57
C ARG A 102 -22.27 -9.20 45.54
N VAL A 103 -21.53 -8.20 45.05
CA VAL A 103 -21.60 -6.81 45.54
C VAL A 103 -21.38 -5.83 44.37
N ALA A 104 -22.15 -4.75 44.43
CA ALA A 104 -22.35 -3.66 43.50
C ALA A 104 -21.09 -2.91 43.01
N GLY A 105 -21.24 -2.32 41.82
CA GLY A 105 -20.91 -0.93 41.58
C GLY A 105 -19.45 -0.61 41.30
N ARG A 106 -19.08 -0.67 40.02
CA ARG A 106 -18.24 0.35 39.39
C ARG A 106 -18.50 0.32 37.90
N ASP A 107 -19.21 1.34 37.46
CA ASP A 107 -19.34 1.77 36.07
C ASP A 107 -17.93 2.13 35.57
N CYS A 108 -17.23 1.15 35.01
CA CYS A 108 -16.07 1.41 34.17
C CYS A 108 -16.61 1.53 32.74
N GLY A 109 -16.91 2.78 32.38
CA GLY A 109 -17.29 3.18 31.03
C GLY A 109 -16.46 2.43 30.01
N GLN A 110 -17.17 1.75 29.12
CA GLN A 110 -16.62 1.27 27.86
C GLN A 110 -16.16 2.53 27.09
N ALA A 111 -14.89 2.87 27.24
CA ALA A 111 -14.22 3.62 26.20
C ALA A 111 -14.18 2.69 24.99
N ASP A 112 -15.12 2.87 24.07
CA ASP A 112 -15.02 2.36 22.70
C ASP A 112 -13.78 2.98 22.06
N GLY A 113 -12.61 2.40 22.37
CA GLY A 113 -11.31 2.77 21.86
C GLY A 113 -11.22 2.35 20.40
N VAL A 114 -11.82 3.13 19.50
CA VAL A 114 -11.47 3.05 18.08
C VAL A 114 -10.06 3.63 17.97
N GLU A 115 -9.07 2.76 17.99
CA GLU A 115 -7.69 3.09 17.69
C GLU A 115 -7.65 3.77 16.32
N ARG A 116 -7.51 5.10 16.30
CA ARG A 116 -7.64 5.89 15.08
C ARG A 116 -6.40 5.71 14.23
N ALA A 117 -6.54 4.88 13.20
CA ALA A 117 -5.49 4.65 12.21
C ALA A 117 -5.19 5.90 11.37
N LEU A 118 -3.93 6.09 11.00
CA LEU A 118 -3.55 7.03 9.96
C LEU A 118 -4.06 6.52 8.60
N LEU A 119 -4.74 7.38 7.84
CA LEU A 119 -5.12 7.04 6.47
C LEU A 119 -4.04 7.45 5.48
N THR A 120 -4.00 6.78 4.32
CA THR A 120 -3.24 7.28 3.17
C THR A 120 -4.10 7.21 1.91
N VAL A 121 -3.90 8.15 0.99
CA VAL A 121 -4.67 8.24 -0.25
C VAL A 121 -3.80 8.68 -1.44
N GLY A 122 -4.10 8.16 -2.62
CA GLY A 122 -3.39 8.49 -3.85
C GLY A 122 -4.34 9.21 -4.78
N HIS A 123 -4.02 10.44 -5.20
CA HIS A 123 -4.93 11.18 -6.07
C HIS A 123 -4.97 10.62 -7.50
N GLY A 124 -3.87 10.03 -8.00
CA GLY A 124 -3.81 9.48 -9.36
C GLY A 124 -4.28 10.48 -10.41
N SER A 125 -5.18 10.03 -11.28
CA SER A 125 -5.87 10.84 -12.27
C SER A 125 -7.27 11.32 -11.82
N ALA A 126 -7.61 11.21 -10.53
CA ALA A 126 -8.91 11.66 -10.03
C ALA A 126 -9.04 13.19 -10.14
N ASP A 127 -10.18 13.63 -10.66
CA ASP A 127 -10.57 15.04 -10.64
C ASP A 127 -11.08 15.46 -9.25
N ARG A 128 -11.51 16.72 -9.16
CA ARG A 128 -12.06 17.32 -7.94
C ARG A 128 -13.23 16.52 -7.35
N GLU A 129 -14.19 16.13 -8.18
CA GLU A 129 -15.40 15.45 -7.70
C GLU A 129 -15.05 14.07 -7.17
N ARG A 130 -14.31 13.29 -7.96
CA ARG A 130 -13.96 11.92 -7.58
C ARG A 130 -13.06 11.87 -6.34
N LEU A 131 -12.08 12.77 -6.24
CA LEU A 131 -11.22 12.84 -5.06
C LEU A 131 -12.00 13.35 -3.85
N GLY A 132 -12.86 14.35 -4.03
CA GLY A 132 -13.73 14.88 -2.99
C GLY A 132 -14.63 13.80 -2.39
N GLU A 133 -15.38 13.08 -3.23
CA GLU A 133 -16.24 11.96 -2.82
C GLU A 133 -15.47 10.86 -2.09
N LEU A 134 -14.27 10.54 -2.57
CA LEU A 134 -13.43 9.51 -1.96
C LEU A 134 -13.03 9.91 -0.53
N LEU A 135 -12.61 11.16 -0.35
CA LEU A 135 -12.17 11.68 0.95
C LEU A 135 -13.34 11.83 1.93
N THR A 136 -14.44 12.42 1.48
CA THR A 136 -15.63 12.62 2.34
C THR A 136 -16.31 11.29 2.66
N GLY A 137 -16.39 10.36 1.71
CA GLY A 137 -16.92 9.01 1.93
C GLY A 137 -16.11 8.19 2.93
N ALA A 138 -14.80 8.48 3.07
CA ALA A 138 -13.94 7.89 4.09
C ALA A 138 -13.89 8.69 5.40
N GLY A 139 -14.65 9.79 5.51
CA GLY A 139 -14.69 10.66 6.68
C GLY A 139 -13.36 11.37 6.96
N VAL A 140 -12.55 11.63 5.92
CA VAL A 140 -11.28 12.36 6.07
C VAL A 140 -11.56 13.81 6.43
N ALA A 141 -10.96 14.27 7.52
CA ALA A 141 -11.07 15.65 8.01
C ALA A 141 -9.84 16.49 7.69
N LEU A 142 -8.67 15.86 7.51
CA LEU A 142 -7.42 16.53 7.12
C LEU A 142 -6.70 15.72 6.05
N VAL A 143 -6.34 16.37 4.95
CA VAL A 143 -5.37 15.87 3.98
C VAL A 143 -4.01 16.51 4.24
N VAL A 144 -3.02 15.65 4.52
CA VAL A 144 -1.60 16.03 4.54
C VAL A 144 -0.97 15.64 3.21
N ASP A 145 -0.75 16.62 2.36
CA ASP A 145 -0.08 16.43 1.07
C ASP A 145 1.43 16.31 1.26
N VAL A 146 1.95 15.11 1.02
CA VAL A 146 3.38 14.82 1.15
C VAL A 146 4.09 14.88 -0.19
N ARG A 147 3.51 15.46 -1.25
CA ARG A 147 4.23 15.61 -2.51
C ARG A 147 5.32 16.67 -2.34
N ARG A 148 6.56 16.33 -2.71
CA ARG A 148 7.66 17.32 -2.73
C ARG A 148 7.40 18.47 -3.70
N TYR A 149 6.74 18.16 -4.82
CA TYR A 149 6.35 19.13 -5.84
C TYR A 149 4.86 18.92 -6.17
N PRO A 150 3.94 19.55 -5.42
CA PRO A 150 2.49 19.38 -5.58
C PRO A 150 1.94 20.19 -6.77
N ALA A 151 2.60 20.09 -7.91
CA ALA A 151 2.19 20.70 -9.17
C ALA A 151 1.81 19.60 -10.16
N SER A 152 0.83 19.87 -11.01
CA SER A 152 0.39 18.92 -12.04
C SER A 152 -0.06 19.66 -13.29
N ARG A 153 0.52 19.29 -14.43
CA ARG A 153 0.16 19.84 -15.75
C ARG A 153 -1.10 19.19 -16.31
N THR A 154 -1.26 17.89 -16.10
CA THR A 154 -2.33 17.07 -16.69
C THR A 154 -3.58 16.98 -15.82
N ASN A 155 -3.46 17.28 -14.53
CA ASN A 155 -4.59 17.31 -13.60
C ASN A 155 -4.50 18.61 -12.78
N PRO A 156 -5.18 19.69 -13.20
CA PRO A 156 -5.09 20.98 -12.53
C PRO A 156 -5.74 20.97 -11.14
N ASP A 157 -6.78 20.17 -10.90
CA ASP A 157 -7.52 20.14 -9.62
C ASP A 157 -6.69 19.68 -8.43
N VAL A 158 -5.63 18.90 -8.70
CA VAL A 158 -4.72 18.38 -7.66
C VAL A 158 -3.49 19.25 -7.48
N ARG A 159 -3.42 20.45 -8.07
CA ARG A 159 -2.38 21.44 -7.72
C ARG A 159 -2.58 21.89 -6.28
N ARG A 160 -1.49 22.19 -5.58
CA ARG A 160 -1.54 22.66 -4.18
C ARG A 160 -2.53 23.81 -3.98
N GLU A 161 -2.47 24.82 -4.86
CA GLU A 161 -3.31 26.02 -4.78
C GLU A 161 -4.79 25.70 -4.97
N GLU A 162 -5.09 24.71 -5.82
CA GLU A 162 -6.47 24.25 -6.05
C GLU A 162 -6.96 23.43 -4.87
N LEU A 163 -6.17 22.45 -4.40
CA LEU A 163 -6.51 21.62 -3.24
C LEU A 163 -6.76 22.47 -1.99
N ALA A 164 -5.92 23.47 -1.74
CA ALA A 164 -6.07 24.40 -0.63
C ALA A 164 -7.36 25.24 -0.72
N ARG A 165 -7.94 25.39 -1.92
CA ARG A 165 -9.17 26.14 -2.15
C ARG A 165 -10.40 25.26 -2.02
N TRP A 166 -10.47 24.16 -2.77
CA TRP A 166 -11.71 23.39 -2.91
C TRP A 166 -11.89 22.30 -1.83
N LEU A 167 -10.83 21.79 -1.19
CA LEU A 167 -10.99 20.80 -0.12
C LEU A 167 -11.75 21.37 1.10
N PRO A 168 -11.45 22.59 1.59
CA PRO A 168 -12.21 23.19 2.67
C PRO A 168 -13.70 23.38 2.36
N GLU A 169 -14.05 23.67 1.10
CA GLU A 169 -15.45 23.76 0.64
C GLU A 169 -16.20 22.42 0.79
N ARG A 170 -15.45 21.30 0.86
CA ARG A 170 -15.96 19.94 1.09
C ARG A 170 -15.82 19.50 2.56
N GLY A 171 -15.42 20.41 3.46
CA GLY A 171 -15.20 20.10 4.88
C GLY A 171 -13.92 19.32 5.18
N VAL A 172 -12.93 19.36 4.26
CA VAL A 172 -11.65 18.68 4.40
C VAL A 172 -10.53 19.72 4.49
N ASP A 173 -9.82 19.77 5.61
CA ASP A 173 -8.67 20.65 5.75
C ASP A 173 -7.50 20.19 4.88
N TYR A 174 -6.66 21.13 4.47
CA TYR A 174 -5.47 20.86 3.66
C TYR A 174 -4.21 21.39 4.32
N ARG A 175 -3.19 20.55 4.43
CA ARG A 175 -1.83 20.92 4.86
C ARG A 175 -0.81 20.33 3.90
N TRP A 176 0.16 21.13 3.47
CA TRP A 176 1.31 20.66 2.69
C TRP A 176 2.50 20.39 3.61
N GLU A 177 3.08 19.18 3.53
CA GLU A 177 4.24 18.76 4.31
C GLU A 177 5.36 18.24 3.38
N PRO A 178 6.18 19.13 2.81
CA PRO A 178 7.21 18.75 1.83
C PRO A 178 8.38 17.95 2.43
N ARG A 179 8.56 17.97 3.75
CA ARG A 179 9.60 17.19 4.44
C ARG A 179 9.32 15.69 4.32
N LEU A 180 8.05 15.28 4.29
CA LEU A 180 7.70 13.88 4.01
C LEU A 180 7.74 13.53 2.52
N GLY A 181 8.12 14.47 1.64
CA GLY A 181 8.04 14.23 0.21
C GLY A 181 9.13 13.38 -0.40
N GLY A 182 8.71 12.58 -1.39
CA GLY A 182 9.62 11.76 -2.20
C GLY A 182 10.59 12.58 -3.06
N ARG A 183 11.33 11.88 -3.95
CA ARG A 183 12.45 12.43 -4.75
C ARG A 183 13.60 12.90 -3.85
N ARG A 184 14.22 11.93 -3.18
CA ARG A 184 15.44 12.10 -2.37
C ARG A 184 16.62 11.51 -3.13
N HIS A 185 17.83 11.85 -2.71
CA HIS A 185 19.07 11.36 -3.29
C HIS A 185 20.01 10.92 -2.18
N VAL A 186 20.67 9.79 -2.38
CA VAL A 186 21.83 9.37 -1.57
C VAL A 186 23.06 10.03 -2.17
N ARG A 187 24.00 10.51 -1.35
CA ARG A 187 25.24 11.09 -1.88
C ARG A 187 26.15 9.96 -2.36
N ALA A 188 26.96 10.26 -3.38
CA ALA A 188 27.94 9.29 -3.86
C ALA A 188 28.92 8.93 -2.74
N GLY A 189 29.10 7.63 -2.48
CA GLY A 189 29.98 7.13 -1.42
C GLY A 189 29.31 6.90 -0.06
N ASP A 190 28.07 7.37 0.13
CA ASP A 190 27.30 7.02 1.33
C ASP A 190 26.93 5.52 1.27
N PRO A 191 26.94 4.80 2.41
CA PRO A 191 26.44 3.43 2.47
C PRO A 191 24.96 3.33 2.05
N GLU A 192 24.63 2.33 1.24
CA GLU A 192 23.24 2.01 0.83
C GLU A 192 22.80 0.66 1.43
N PRO A 193 22.50 0.60 2.74
CA PRO A 193 22.19 -0.67 3.40
C PRO A 193 20.78 -1.20 3.07
N ASP A 194 19.92 -0.37 2.47
CA ASP A 194 18.52 -0.72 2.15
C ASP A 194 18.40 -1.55 0.85
N ILE A 195 19.16 -2.63 0.76
CA ILE A 195 19.34 -3.45 -0.44
C ILE A 195 18.07 -4.19 -0.89
N TRP A 196 17.07 -4.34 -0.01
CA TRP A 196 15.77 -4.91 -0.36
C TRP A 196 15.05 -4.06 -1.42
N TRP A 197 15.29 -2.74 -1.42
CA TRP A 197 14.78 -1.86 -2.47
C TRP A 197 15.67 -1.91 -3.72
N THR A 198 15.17 -2.53 -4.78
CA THR A 198 15.90 -2.61 -6.07
C THR A 198 15.97 -1.28 -6.82
N VAL A 199 15.02 -0.38 -6.58
CA VAL A 199 14.92 0.93 -7.24
C VAL A 199 15.64 2.01 -6.43
N ALA A 200 16.60 2.70 -7.05
CA ALA A 200 17.44 3.72 -6.39
C ALA A 200 16.63 4.84 -5.70
N ALA A 201 15.52 5.29 -6.29
CA ALA A 201 14.67 6.31 -5.68
C ALA A 201 14.03 5.85 -4.35
N PHE A 202 13.77 4.55 -4.20
CA PHE A 202 13.26 3.97 -2.96
C PHE A 202 14.35 3.82 -1.91
N ARG A 203 15.56 3.38 -2.29
CA ARG A 203 16.74 3.38 -1.40
C ARG A 203 17.04 4.77 -0.86
N ALA A 204 17.03 5.77 -1.74
CA ALA A 204 17.24 7.16 -1.33
C ALA A 204 16.18 7.68 -0.37
N TYR A 205 14.93 7.23 -0.53
CA TYR A 205 13.88 7.60 0.40
C TYR A 205 13.98 6.82 1.72
N ALA A 206 14.35 5.54 1.70
CA ALA A 206 14.64 4.73 2.89
C ALA A 206 15.75 5.33 3.75
N ALA A 207 16.86 5.75 3.12
CA ALA A 207 17.91 6.50 3.81
C ALA A 207 17.38 7.79 4.45
N TYR A 208 16.51 8.51 3.74
CA TYR A 208 15.92 9.74 4.24
C TYR A 208 14.97 9.53 5.43
N THR A 209 14.32 8.37 5.57
CA THR A 209 13.43 8.11 6.72
C THR A 209 14.14 8.05 8.05
N ARG A 210 15.48 7.97 8.04
CA ARG A 210 16.35 7.96 9.24
C ARG A 210 16.91 9.34 9.59
N THR A 211 16.35 10.40 9.00
CA THR A 211 16.80 11.77 9.25
C THR A 211 15.91 12.46 10.29
N PRO A 212 16.47 13.37 11.12
CA PRO A 212 15.68 14.13 12.10
C PRO A 212 14.54 14.94 11.46
N ASP A 213 14.73 15.44 10.24
CA ASP A 213 13.70 16.16 9.48
C ASP A 213 12.49 15.27 9.16
N PHE A 214 12.74 14.01 8.80
CA PHE A 214 11.67 13.05 8.55
C PHE A 214 10.93 12.71 9.84
N ASP A 215 11.68 12.43 10.92
CA ASP A 215 11.10 12.12 12.23
C ASP A 215 10.17 13.25 12.69
N ALA A 216 10.67 14.49 12.76
CA ALA A 216 9.90 15.64 13.20
C ALA A 216 8.65 15.89 12.35
N ALA A 217 8.74 15.67 11.03
CA ALA A 217 7.60 15.83 10.13
C ALA A 217 6.56 14.72 10.32
N LEU A 218 7.00 13.46 10.48
CA LEU A 218 6.09 12.33 10.69
C LEU A 218 5.40 12.44 12.06
N ASP A 219 6.13 12.79 13.12
CA ASP A 219 5.58 13.04 14.45
C ASP A 219 4.49 14.12 14.42
N GLY A 220 4.73 15.22 13.70
CA GLY A 220 3.74 16.28 13.52
C GLY A 220 2.52 15.87 12.69
N VAL A 221 2.57 14.76 11.93
CA VAL A 221 1.39 14.17 11.28
C VAL A 221 0.69 13.19 12.22
N LEU A 222 1.44 12.34 12.91
CA LEU A 222 0.88 11.33 13.81
C LEU A 222 0.19 11.98 15.03
N ALA A 223 0.64 13.14 15.48
CA ALA A 223 -0.03 13.91 16.55
C ALA A 223 -1.45 14.38 16.17
N GLU A 224 -1.79 14.47 14.88
CA GLU A 224 -3.11 14.85 14.38
C GLU A 224 -4.08 13.65 14.29
N ALA A 225 -3.56 12.44 14.05
CA ALA A 225 -4.37 11.25 13.78
C ALA A 225 -5.36 10.88 14.92
N PRO A 226 -5.00 11.02 16.23
CA PRO A 226 -5.95 10.82 17.31
C PRO A 226 -7.06 11.89 17.34
N ARG A 227 -6.77 13.11 16.90
CA ARG A 227 -7.70 14.26 16.99
C ARG A 227 -8.75 14.24 15.90
N ARG A 228 -8.35 13.83 14.70
CA ARG A 228 -9.20 13.83 13.50
C ARG A 228 -8.72 12.83 12.46
N THR A 229 -9.63 12.34 11.63
CA THR A 229 -9.30 11.43 10.53
C THR A 229 -8.33 12.11 9.56
N THR A 230 -7.06 11.71 9.64
CA THR A 230 -5.97 12.33 8.89
C THR A 230 -5.52 11.40 7.78
N ALA A 231 -5.43 11.91 6.55
CA ALA A 231 -4.97 11.17 5.38
C ALA A 231 -3.69 11.76 4.78
N VAL A 232 -2.63 10.96 4.71
CA VAL A 232 -1.41 11.30 3.97
C VAL A 232 -1.63 11.05 2.47
N MET A 233 -1.47 12.10 1.65
CA MET A 233 -1.75 12.06 0.22
C MET A 233 -0.51 12.17 -0.67
N CYS A 234 -0.45 11.37 -1.74
CA CYS A 234 0.54 11.53 -2.81
C CYS A 234 -0.08 11.37 -4.22
N SER A 235 0.75 11.43 -5.27
CA SER A 235 0.30 11.33 -6.67
C SER A 235 -0.04 9.95 -7.19
N GLU A 236 0.66 8.91 -6.75
CA GLU A 236 0.42 7.55 -7.23
C GLU A 236 -0.87 7.01 -6.60
N SER A 237 -1.75 6.38 -7.37
CA SER A 237 -3.02 5.82 -6.88
C SER A 237 -2.78 4.70 -5.86
N VAL A 238 -1.85 3.80 -6.16
CA VAL A 238 -1.57 2.62 -5.34
C VAL A 238 -0.38 2.83 -4.41
N TRP A 239 -0.56 2.54 -3.13
CA TRP A 239 0.42 2.89 -2.10
C TRP A 239 1.77 2.14 -2.28
N TRP A 240 1.76 0.90 -2.79
CA TRP A 240 2.96 0.07 -2.88
C TRP A 240 3.95 0.49 -3.98
N ARG A 241 3.56 1.41 -4.88
CA ARG A 241 4.42 1.95 -5.95
C ARG A 241 5.00 3.32 -5.61
N CYS A 242 4.79 3.82 -4.40
CA CYS A 242 5.21 5.16 -4.02
C CYS A 242 5.80 5.22 -2.61
N HIS A 243 6.38 6.37 -2.29
CA HIS A 243 7.02 6.65 -1.00
C HIS A 243 6.06 6.55 0.20
N ARG A 244 4.73 6.64 0.00
CA ARG A 244 3.74 6.40 1.06
C ARG A 244 3.88 5.02 1.70
N ARG A 245 4.39 4.04 0.96
CA ARG A 245 4.73 2.72 1.51
C ARG A 245 5.74 2.82 2.65
N LEU A 246 6.83 3.57 2.46
CA LEU A 246 7.88 3.69 3.49
C LEU A 246 7.42 4.58 4.66
N ILE A 247 6.63 5.63 4.39
CA ILE A 247 5.98 6.39 5.47
C ILE A 247 5.13 5.46 6.33
N ALA A 248 4.34 4.59 5.69
CA ALA A 248 3.47 3.66 6.38
C ALA A 248 4.25 2.55 7.12
N ASP A 249 5.35 2.05 6.54
CA ASP A 249 6.25 1.10 7.20
C ASP A 249 6.77 1.72 8.51
N VAL A 250 7.27 2.96 8.46
CA VAL A 250 7.78 3.67 9.65
C VAL A 250 6.68 3.94 10.67
N ALA A 251 5.51 4.42 10.23
CA ALA A 251 4.39 4.67 11.13
C ALA A 251 3.96 3.41 11.89
N VAL A 252 3.89 2.25 11.21
CA VAL A 252 3.48 0.98 11.83
C VAL A 252 4.59 0.37 12.68
N LEU A 253 5.80 0.24 12.14
CA LEU A 253 6.86 -0.54 12.80
C LEU A 253 7.71 0.26 13.79
N ALA A 254 7.87 1.56 13.58
CA ALA A 254 8.71 2.40 14.44
C ALA A 254 7.90 3.19 15.47
N ARG A 255 6.64 3.52 15.15
CA ARG A 255 5.77 4.41 15.94
C ARG A 255 4.48 3.74 16.44
N ASP A 256 4.28 2.46 16.13
CA ASP A 256 3.12 1.68 16.55
C ASP A 256 1.76 2.31 16.19
N VAL A 257 1.69 3.07 15.10
CA VAL A 257 0.44 3.68 14.60
C VAL A 257 -0.10 2.83 13.45
N PRO A 258 -1.32 2.25 13.58
CA PRO A 258 -1.94 1.53 12.48
C PRO A 258 -2.16 2.43 11.26
N VAL A 259 -1.89 1.90 10.07
CA VAL A 259 -2.12 2.62 8.80
C VAL A 259 -3.13 1.88 7.94
N ARG A 260 -4.07 2.62 7.34
CA ARG A 260 -5.01 2.11 6.33
C ARG A 260 -4.93 2.92 5.03
N HIS A 261 -4.85 2.22 3.90
CA HIS A 261 -4.82 2.82 2.57
C HIS A 261 -6.23 2.92 2.00
N LEU A 262 -6.67 4.14 1.73
CA LEU A 262 -7.88 4.45 0.97
C LEU A 262 -7.60 4.23 -0.52
N MET A 263 -8.20 3.17 -1.05
CA MET A 263 -8.04 2.73 -2.43
C MET A 263 -8.98 3.51 -3.36
N PRO A 264 -8.69 3.61 -4.68
CA PRO A 264 -9.52 4.38 -5.63
C PRO A 264 -10.99 3.95 -5.74
N ASP A 265 -11.30 2.72 -5.32
CA ASP A 265 -12.66 2.16 -5.26
C ASP A 265 -13.38 2.44 -3.92
N GLY A 266 -12.78 3.23 -3.02
CA GLY A 266 -13.33 3.57 -1.71
C GLY A 266 -13.00 2.56 -0.61
N ARG A 267 -12.38 1.42 -0.94
CA ARG A 267 -12.03 0.43 0.09
C ARG A 267 -10.85 0.88 0.95
N LEU A 268 -10.91 0.53 2.23
CA LEU A 268 -9.79 0.68 3.15
C LEU A 268 -9.02 -0.65 3.28
N SER A 269 -7.75 -0.65 2.91
CA SER A 269 -6.84 -1.79 3.11
C SER A 269 -5.88 -1.49 4.25
N ALA A 270 -5.69 -2.43 5.19
CA ALA A 270 -4.62 -2.30 6.18
C ALA A 270 -3.25 -2.23 5.48
N HIS A 271 -2.33 -1.47 6.07
CA HIS A 271 -0.94 -1.47 5.65
C HIS A 271 -0.26 -2.76 6.10
N LEU A 272 0.55 -3.32 5.20
CA LEU A 272 1.41 -4.46 5.48
C LEU A 272 2.84 -4.00 5.27
N PRO A 273 3.67 -3.99 6.34
CA PRO A 273 5.05 -3.57 6.23
C PRO A 273 5.83 -4.41 5.22
N ALA A 274 6.84 -3.80 4.58
CA ALA A 274 7.75 -4.55 3.71
C ALA A 274 8.44 -5.70 4.46
N GLU A 275 8.55 -6.87 3.80
CA GLU A 275 9.12 -8.08 4.40
C GLU A 275 10.57 -7.89 4.84
N GLY A 276 11.37 -7.17 4.05
CA GLY A 276 12.75 -6.85 4.42
C GLY A 276 12.89 -5.72 5.43
N ALA A 277 11.79 -5.14 5.96
CA ALA A 277 11.86 -4.06 6.93
C ALA A 277 12.24 -4.59 8.31
N ARG A 278 13.28 -4.03 8.90
CA ARG A 278 13.77 -4.38 10.23
C ARG A 278 13.98 -3.13 11.06
N ARG A 279 13.58 -3.20 12.33
CA ARG A 279 13.81 -2.10 13.29
C ARG A 279 15.22 -2.18 13.87
N LEU A 280 15.92 -1.06 13.84
CA LEU A 280 17.23 -0.88 14.44
C LEU A 280 17.10 -0.50 15.94
N PRO A 281 18.17 -0.66 16.75
CA PRO A 281 18.14 -0.30 18.18
C PRO A 281 17.85 1.17 18.47
N ASP A 282 18.19 2.07 17.54
CA ASP A 282 17.88 3.50 17.61
C ASP A 282 16.41 3.83 17.27
N GLY A 283 15.61 2.82 16.95
CA GLY A 283 14.18 2.93 16.63
C GLY A 283 13.89 3.20 15.15
N HIS A 284 14.91 3.47 14.33
CA HIS A 284 14.76 3.65 12.89
C HIS A 284 14.58 2.32 12.15
N LEU A 285 14.16 2.40 10.89
CA LEU A 285 14.03 1.23 10.02
C LEU A 285 15.16 1.12 9.00
N ILE A 286 15.55 -0.11 8.72
CA ILE A 286 16.40 -0.52 7.60
C ILE A 286 15.65 -1.55 6.75
N TRP A 287 15.90 -1.59 5.44
CA TRP A 287 15.30 -2.59 4.55
C TRP A 287 16.37 -3.47 3.89
N ASP A 288 16.91 -4.43 4.63
CA ASP A 288 18.10 -5.20 4.23
C ASP A 288 17.85 -6.68 3.89
N GLY A 289 16.66 -7.23 4.19
CA GLY A 289 16.26 -8.58 3.76
C GLY A 289 15.89 -9.49 4.93
#